data_AF-A0A536L7H4-F1
#
_entry.id   AF-A0A536L7H4-F1
#
_cell.length_a   1.000
_cell.length_b   1.000
_cell.length_c   1.000
_cell.angle_alpha   90.00
_cell.angle_beta   90.00
_cell.angle_gamma   90.00
#
_symmetry.space_group_name_H-M   'P 1'
#
loop_
_entity.id
_entity.type
_entity.pdbx_description
1 polymer ?
#
loop_
_entity_poly.entity_id
_entity_poly.type
_entity_poly.pdbx_seq_one_letter_code
_entity_poly.pdbx_strand_id
1 'polypeptide(L)'
;MPRAVRTDIVQPDGRHVYLYGDFEPVPAGYRAPSMPNGVYQRRWNPLRREWVLVAASRQARTFLPERADCPLCPSRPDQSTEIPAARFQAAVFENRFPAMVPWPPAGGLCEVVVYTDEHDGSFASLPSERLDRLAEVWTDRYRELTARRGIRYVFIFENRGEQVGVTLHHPHGQIYAYPFVPPVPATELGR
;
A
#
# COMPACT_ATOMS: atom_id res chain seq x y z
N MET A 1 -1.17 -12.14 20.25
CA MET A 1 -0.48 -10.84 20.06
C MET A 1 -1.52 -9.73 20.12
N PRO A 2 -1.32 -8.69 20.94
CA PRO A 2 -2.21 -7.54 21.01
C PRO A 2 -2.30 -6.82 19.65
N ARG A 3 -3.37 -6.04 19.46
CA ARG A 3 -3.56 -5.19 18.28
C ARG A 3 -2.44 -4.13 18.25
N ALA A 4 -1.91 -3.84 17.07
CA ALA A 4 -0.91 -2.80 16.94
C ALA A 4 -1.49 -1.44 17.36
N VAL A 5 -0.69 -0.60 18.03
CA VAL A 5 -1.09 0.76 18.37
C VAL A 5 -1.08 1.61 17.10
N ARG A 6 -2.26 2.06 16.69
CA ARG A 6 -2.50 2.64 15.38
C ARG A 6 -3.54 3.76 15.43
N THR A 7 -3.34 4.77 14.60
CA THR A 7 -4.32 5.82 14.33
C THR A 7 -4.89 5.65 12.93
N ASP A 8 -6.22 5.65 12.82
CA ASP A 8 -6.94 5.44 11.57
C ASP A 8 -7.47 6.79 11.08
N ILE A 9 -7.12 7.17 9.85
CA ILE A 9 -7.51 8.42 9.20
C ILE A 9 -8.25 8.07 7.92
N VAL A 10 -9.40 8.71 7.69
CA VAL A 10 -10.17 8.57 6.45
C VAL A 10 -9.95 9.83 5.61
N GLN A 11 -9.44 9.66 4.40
CA GLN A 11 -9.26 10.73 3.43
C GLN A 11 -10.62 11.17 2.85
N PRO A 12 -10.73 12.39 2.30
CA PRO A 12 -11.98 12.89 1.72
C PRO A 12 -12.57 12.03 0.60
N ASP A 13 -11.74 11.27 -0.12
CA ASP A 13 -12.17 10.32 -1.17
C ASP A 13 -12.57 8.93 -0.60
N GLY A 14 -12.59 8.78 0.72
CA GLY A 14 -12.95 7.56 1.44
C GLY A 14 -11.80 6.59 1.65
N ARG A 15 -10.60 6.85 1.10
CA ARG A 15 -9.43 6.00 1.31
C ARG A 15 -8.93 6.06 2.73
N HIS A 16 -8.42 4.94 3.24
CA HIS A 16 -7.87 4.87 4.59
C HIS A 16 -6.35 5.09 4.59
N VAL A 17 -5.88 5.81 5.63
CA VAL A 17 -4.48 5.91 6.04
C VAL A 17 -4.38 5.46 7.49
N TYR A 18 -3.36 4.68 7.79
CA TYR A 18 -3.10 4.08 9.08
C TYR A 18 -1.69 4.46 9.53
N LEU A 19 -1.56 5.13 10.66
CA LEU A 19 -0.28 5.51 11.24
C LEU A 19 0.02 4.60 12.43
N TYR A 20 1.18 3.97 12.45
CA TYR A 20 1.59 3.04 13.49
C TYR A 20 2.70 3.65 14.34
N GLY A 21 2.58 3.50 15.67
CA GLY A 21 3.47 4.14 16.62
C GLY A 21 3.28 5.66 16.69
N ASP A 22 4.33 6.36 17.15
CA ASP A 22 4.29 7.81 17.31
C ASP A 22 4.29 8.54 15.96
N PHE A 23 3.56 9.65 15.91
CA PHE A 23 3.53 10.51 14.74
C PHE A 23 3.29 11.98 15.16
N GLU A 24 3.74 12.90 14.32
CA GLU A 24 3.41 14.32 14.44
C GLU A 24 2.39 14.66 13.35
N PRO A 25 1.21 15.20 13.71
CA PRO A 25 0.21 15.59 12.72
C PRO A 25 0.72 16.74 11.86
N VAL A 26 0.25 16.79 10.61
CA VAL A 26 0.55 17.90 9.70
C VAL A 26 -0.11 19.21 10.20
N PRO A 27 0.53 20.38 9.99
CA PRO A 27 -0.09 21.68 10.23
C PRO A 27 -1.37 21.90 9.40
N ALA A 28 -2.19 22.88 9.80
CA ALA A 28 -3.41 23.23 9.09
C ALA A 28 -3.13 23.53 7.60
N GLY A 29 -3.97 23.01 6.70
CA GLY A 29 -3.85 23.22 5.25
C GLY A 29 -3.52 21.98 4.43
N TYR A 30 -3.36 20.80 5.04
CA TYR A 30 -3.18 19.54 4.32
C TYR A 30 -4.29 19.28 3.29
N ARG A 31 -3.87 18.87 2.08
CA ARG A 31 -4.76 18.50 0.98
C ARG A 31 -4.45 17.07 0.57
N ALA A 32 -5.35 16.15 0.93
CA ALA A 32 -5.21 14.74 0.55
C ALA A 32 -5.15 14.59 -0.98
N PRO A 33 -4.16 13.86 -1.52
CA PRO A 33 -4.17 13.46 -2.92
C PRO A 33 -5.44 12.66 -3.21
N SER A 34 -6.06 12.87 -4.37
CA SER A 34 -7.24 12.12 -4.79
C SER A 34 -6.87 10.97 -5.71
N MET A 35 -7.55 9.84 -5.56
CA MET A 35 -7.50 8.74 -6.53
C MET A 35 -8.04 9.17 -7.90
N PRO A 36 -7.31 8.96 -9.01
CA PRO A 36 -7.82 9.27 -10.34
C PRO A 36 -8.92 8.30 -10.76
N ASN A 37 -9.85 8.79 -11.58
CA ASN A 37 -10.87 7.97 -12.21
C ASN A 37 -10.22 6.89 -13.10
N GLY A 38 -10.77 5.69 -13.08
CA GLY A 38 -10.20 4.56 -13.82
C GLY A 38 -11.17 3.40 -13.97
N VAL A 39 -10.86 2.55 -14.95
CA VAL A 39 -11.56 1.27 -15.15
C VAL A 39 -10.68 0.16 -14.57
N TYR A 40 -11.27 -0.62 -13.67
CA TYR A 40 -10.61 -1.71 -12.95
C TYR A 40 -11.39 -3.01 -13.19
N GLN A 41 -10.73 -4.00 -13.78
CA GLN A 41 -11.36 -5.27 -14.16
C GLN A 41 -10.47 -6.44 -13.76
N ARG A 42 -11.10 -7.58 -13.43
CA ARG A 42 -10.45 -8.88 -13.52
C ARG A 42 -10.97 -9.60 -14.75
N ARG A 43 -10.10 -10.26 -15.51
CA ARG A 43 -10.45 -11.02 -16.72
C ARG A 43 -9.96 -12.45 -16.57
N TRP A 44 -10.80 -13.42 -16.91
CA TRP A 44 -10.42 -14.84 -16.87
C TRP A 44 -9.70 -15.22 -18.15
N ASN A 45 -8.51 -15.81 -18.02
CA ASN A 45 -7.82 -16.46 -19.13
C ASN A 45 -8.14 -17.98 -19.11
N PRO A 46 -8.92 -18.50 -20.07
CA PRO A 46 -9.35 -19.90 -20.05
C PRO A 46 -8.22 -20.90 -20.37
N LEU A 47 -7.20 -20.49 -21.13
CA LEU A 47 -6.09 -21.36 -21.51
C LEU A 47 -5.15 -21.62 -20.32
N ARG A 48 -4.87 -20.58 -19.55
CA ARG A 48 -4.03 -20.67 -18.34
C ARG A 48 -4.82 -21.02 -17.08
N ARG A 49 -6.15 -20.83 -17.13
CA ARG A 49 -7.04 -20.93 -15.97
C ARG A 49 -6.61 -19.97 -14.84
N GLU A 50 -6.33 -18.73 -15.23
CA GLU A 50 -5.83 -17.69 -14.33
C GLU A 50 -6.64 -16.39 -14.47
N TRP A 51 -6.74 -15.66 -13.37
CA TRP A 51 -7.28 -14.30 -13.37
C TRP A 51 -6.19 -13.29 -13.70
N VAL A 52 -6.49 -12.37 -14.61
CA VAL A 52 -5.64 -11.24 -14.98
C VAL A 52 -6.29 -9.93 -14.52
N LEU A 53 -5.55 -9.13 -13.77
CA LEU A 53 -5.99 -7.79 -13.35
C LEU A 53 -5.67 -6.77 -14.44
N VAL A 54 -6.66 -5.95 -14.80
CA VAL A 54 -6.54 -4.90 -15.81
C VAL A 54 -6.97 -3.57 -15.18
N ALA A 55 -6.02 -2.65 -15.02
CA ALA A 55 -6.23 -1.34 -14.41
C ALA A 55 -5.51 -0.27 -15.24
N ALA A 56 -6.21 0.31 -16.22
CA ALA A 56 -5.61 1.23 -17.20
C ALA A 56 -5.11 2.54 -16.57
N SER A 57 -5.79 3.03 -15.53
CA SER A 57 -5.41 4.23 -14.77
C SER A 57 -4.02 4.16 -14.16
N ARG A 58 -3.45 2.96 -14.01
CA ARG A 58 -2.08 2.77 -13.51
C ARG A 58 -1.01 3.36 -14.44
N GLN A 59 -1.32 3.63 -15.71
CA GLN A 59 -0.39 4.32 -16.60
C GLN A 59 -0.08 5.76 -16.15
N ALA A 60 -0.97 6.38 -15.38
CA ALA A 60 -0.77 7.71 -14.81
C ALA A 60 -0.04 7.70 -13.46
N ARG A 61 0.51 6.55 -13.05
CA ARG A 61 1.21 6.41 -11.76
C ARG A 61 2.43 7.33 -11.73
N THR A 62 2.66 7.95 -10.57
CA THR A 62 3.89 8.67 -10.27
C THR A 62 5.10 7.78 -10.58
N PHE A 63 5.96 8.23 -11.48
CA PHE A 63 7.12 7.49 -11.97
C PHE A 63 8.38 8.30 -11.67
N LEU A 64 9.21 7.79 -10.76
CA LEU A 64 10.50 8.37 -10.36
C LEU A 64 10.41 9.89 -10.13
N PRO A 65 9.56 10.34 -9.17
CA PRO A 65 9.47 11.75 -8.85
C PRO A 65 10.81 12.23 -8.27
N GLU A 66 11.07 13.52 -8.38
CA GLU A 66 12.16 14.13 -7.59
C GLU A 66 11.89 13.89 -6.10
N ARG A 67 12.95 13.90 -5.28
CA ARG A 67 12.85 13.67 -3.83
C ARG A 67 11.85 14.62 -3.16
N ALA A 68 11.77 15.87 -3.64
CA ALA A 68 10.83 16.88 -3.16
C ALA A 68 9.35 16.49 -3.38
N ASP A 69 9.08 15.69 -4.42
CA ASP A 69 7.75 15.26 -4.85
C ASP A 69 7.43 13.82 -4.44
N CYS A 70 8.23 13.23 -3.54
CA CYS A 70 8.02 11.87 -3.09
C CYS A 70 6.68 11.74 -2.33
N PRO A 71 5.71 10.93 -2.82
CA PRO A 71 4.40 10.80 -2.18
C PRO A 71 4.44 10.00 -0.87
N LEU A 72 5.59 9.40 -0.52
CA LEU A 72 5.80 8.58 0.67
C LEU A 72 6.56 9.33 1.78
N CYS A 73 7.10 10.51 1.49
CA CYS A 73 7.70 11.37 2.49
C CYS A 73 6.64 11.94 3.44
N PRO A 74 7.04 12.43 4.63
CA PRO A 74 6.16 13.21 5.48
C PRO A 74 5.62 14.45 4.78
N SER A 75 4.37 14.80 5.09
CA SER A 75 3.75 16.03 4.60
C SER A 75 4.36 17.26 5.26
N ARG A 76 4.47 18.33 4.48
CA ARG A 76 4.93 19.67 4.90
C ARG A 76 3.82 20.69 4.71
N PRO A 77 3.87 21.87 5.36
CA PRO A 77 2.84 22.91 5.19
C PRO A 77 2.55 23.30 3.74
N ASP A 78 3.57 23.27 2.89
CA ASP A 78 3.53 23.61 1.47
C ASP A 78 3.39 22.42 0.53
N GLN A 79 3.56 21.18 1.03
CA GLN A 79 3.56 19.96 0.23
C GLN A 79 2.83 18.81 0.95
N SER A 80 1.64 18.47 0.45
CA SER A 80 0.87 17.33 0.95
C SER A 80 1.25 16.03 0.22
N THR A 81 1.50 14.97 0.97
CA THR A 81 1.77 13.63 0.45
C THR A 81 0.59 12.69 0.72
N GLU A 82 0.72 11.39 0.43
CA GLU A 82 -0.30 10.40 0.80
C GLU A 82 -0.45 10.26 2.33
N ILE A 83 0.52 10.76 3.10
CA ILE A 83 0.61 10.57 4.55
C ILE A 83 0.33 11.90 5.26
N PRO A 84 -0.79 12.04 5.99
CA PRO A 84 -1.19 13.27 6.68
C PRO A 84 -0.43 13.49 8.00
N ALA A 85 0.90 13.31 7.99
CA ALA A 85 1.77 13.45 9.15
C ALA A 85 3.08 14.13 8.77
N ALA A 86 3.58 15.01 9.63
CA ALA A 86 4.88 15.66 9.51
C ALA A 86 6.04 14.75 9.96
N ARG A 87 5.75 13.73 10.79
CA ARG A 87 6.65 12.63 11.16
C ARG A 87 5.83 11.38 11.47
N PHE A 88 6.37 10.18 11.23
CA PHE A 88 5.70 8.91 11.55
C PHE A 88 6.70 7.76 11.65
N GLN A 89 6.37 6.71 12.41
CA GLN A 89 7.22 5.52 12.47
C GLN A 89 6.99 4.57 11.29
N ALA A 90 5.73 4.26 10.99
CA ALA A 90 5.32 3.51 9.80
C ALA A 90 3.91 3.95 9.39
N ALA A 91 3.61 3.87 8.10
CA ALA A 91 2.31 4.23 7.57
C ALA A 91 1.80 3.17 6.60
N VAL A 92 0.49 2.93 6.58
CA VAL A 92 -0.17 2.13 5.54
C VAL A 92 -1.29 2.96 4.95
N PHE A 93 -1.41 2.98 3.63
CA PHE A 93 -2.54 3.66 2.98
C PHE A 93 -3.05 2.89 1.77
N GLU A 94 -4.32 3.08 1.44
CA GLU A 94 -4.91 2.52 0.22
C GLU A 94 -4.29 3.18 -1.02
N ASN A 95 -3.75 2.37 -1.92
CA ASN A 95 -2.93 2.80 -3.03
C ASN A 95 -3.71 3.72 -3.98
N ARG A 96 -3.18 4.91 -4.27
CA ARG A 96 -3.77 5.88 -5.21
C ARG A 96 -3.90 5.35 -6.64
N PHE A 97 -3.05 4.42 -7.05
CA PHE A 97 -3.07 3.79 -8.38
C PHE A 97 -3.22 2.27 -8.25
N PRO A 98 -4.34 1.77 -7.72
CA PRO A 98 -4.44 0.39 -7.32
C PRO A 98 -4.61 -0.54 -8.54
N ALA A 99 -4.23 -1.81 -8.39
CA ALA A 99 -4.54 -2.84 -9.39
C ALA A 99 -5.98 -3.38 -9.24
N MET A 100 -6.55 -3.23 -8.03
CA MET A 100 -7.88 -3.68 -7.65
C MET A 100 -8.57 -2.60 -6.83
N VAL A 101 -9.88 -2.47 -7.02
CA VAL A 101 -10.75 -1.63 -6.19
C VAL A 101 -11.76 -2.52 -5.45
N PRO A 102 -12.29 -2.08 -4.29
CA PRO A 102 -13.16 -2.92 -3.47
C PRO A 102 -14.41 -3.43 -4.19
N TRP A 103 -14.90 -2.68 -5.19
CA TRP A 103 -16.08 -3.02 -5.95
C TRP A 103 -15.77 -3.88 -7.20
N PRO A 104 -16.75 -4.69 -7.66
CA PRO A 104 -16.66 -5.39 -8.95
C PRO A 104 -16.52 -4.41 -10.13
N PRO A 105 -15.96 -4.84 -11.28
CA PRO A 105 -15.57 -6.21 -11.60
C PRO A 105 -14.16 -6.61 -11.13
N ALA A 106 -13.32 -5.68 -10.68
CA ALA A 106 -12.03 -6.03 -10.09
C ALA A 106 -12.22 -6.77 -8.75
N GLY A 107 -12.73 -6.09 -7.72
CA GLY A 107 -12.77 -6.60 -6.35
C GLY A 107 -11.37 -6.77 -5.75
N GLY A 108 -11.26 -6.58 -4.44
CA GLY A 108 -9.99 -6.65 -3.71
C GLY A 108 -9.47 -5.28 -3.28
N LEU A 109 -8.30 -5.25 -2.65
CA LEU A 109 -7.67 -4.03 -2.16
C LEU A 109 -6.17 -4.03 -2.46
N CYS A 110 -5.61 -2.84 -2.61
CA CYS A 110 -4.18 -2.62 -2.76
C CYS A 110 -3.74 -1.56 -1.75
N GLU A 111 -2.82 -1.90 -0.86
CA GLU A 111 -2.24 -0.99 0.12
C GLU A 111 -0.74 -0.81 -0.15
N VAL A 112 -0.22 0.36 0.25
CA VAL A 112 1.21 0.65 0.32
C VAL A 112 1.61 0.71 1.78
N VAL A 113 2.72 0.08 2.13
CA VAL A 113 3.30 0.09 3.48
C VAL A 113 4.59 0.89 3.42
N VAL A 114 4.65 2.03 4.11
CA VAL A 114 5.83 2.88 4.20
C VAL A 114 6.56 2.59 5.49
N TYR A 115 7.84 2.24 5.37
CA TYR A 115 8.59 1.63 6.47
C TYR A 115 9.16 2.62 7.49
N THR A 116 9.31 3.87 7.07
CA THR A 116 9.94 4.94 7.86
C THR A 116 9.59 6.29 7.23
N ASP A 117 9.69 7.37 8.00
CA ASP A 117 9.61 8.76 7.52
C ASP A 117 10.90 9.22 6.80
N GLU A 118 11.98 8.45 6.91
CA GLU A 118 13.25 8.70 6.21
C GLU A 118 13.17 8.29 4.73
N HIS A 119 13.52 9.22 3.84
CA HIS A 119 13.48 8.99 2.40
C HIS A 119 14.54 8.00 1.92
N ASP A 120 15.74 8.10 2.51
CA ASP A 120 16.90 7.35 2.09
C ASP A 120 17.02 6.09 2.94
N GLY A 121 17.42 4.98 2.31
CA GLY A 121 17.56 3.71 3.00
C GLY A 121 16.80 2.60 2.31
N SER A 122 16.45 1.58 3.10
CA SER A 122 16.22 0.25 2.57
C SER A 122 15.69 -0.67 3.67
N PHE A 123 14.88 -1.68 3.35
CA PHE A 123 14.47 -2.68 4.36
C PHE A 123 15.66 -3.24 5.15
N ALA A 124 16.75 -3.59 4.45
CA ALA A 124 17.96 -4.15 5.06
C ALA A 124 18.77 -3.16 5.91
N SER A 125 18.50 -1.86 5.82
CA SER A 125 19.19 -0.83 6.60
C SER A 125 18.31 -0.25 7.72
N LEU A 126 17.08 -0.75 7.88
CA LEU A 126 16.19 -0.29 8.95
C LEU A 126 16.73 -0.71 10.32
N PRO A 127 16.65 0.17 11.34
CA PRO A 127 16.89 -0.22 12.72
C PRO A 127 15.95 -1.35 13.16
N SER A 128 16.38 -2.18 14.12
CA SER A 128 15.59 -3.32 14.61
C SER A 128 14.19 -2.92 15.09
N GLU A 129 14.07 -1.77 15.78
CA GLU A 129 12.78 -1.24 16.23
C GLU A 129 11.81 -0.98 15.06
N ARG A 130 12.30 -0.51 13.91
CA ARG A 130 11.49 -0.33 12.69
C ARG A 130 11.07 -1.69 12.11
N LEU A 131 11.94 -2.70 12.16
CA LEU A 131 11.62 -4.06 11.71
C LEU A 131 10.56 -4.73 12.59
N ASP A 132 10.67 -4.59 13.91
CA ASP A 132 9.67 -5.07 14.86
C ASP A 132 8.31 -4.39 14.59
N ARG A 133 8.33 -3.07 14.37
CA ARG A 133 7.13 -2.31 13.96
C ARG A 133 6.54 -2.84 12.66
N LEU A 134 7.36 -3.16 11.66
CA LEU A 134 6.86 -3.72 10.40
C LEU A 134 6.21 -5.08 10.58
N ALA A 135 6.74 -5.93 11.46
CA ALA A 135 6.12 -7.21 11.79
C ALA A 135 4.73 -7.02 12.42
N GLU A 136 4.56 -6.01 13.30
CA GLU A 136 3.26 -5.62 13.84
C GLU A 136 2.31 -5.13 12.74
N VAL A 137 2.78 -4.24 11.86
CA VAL A 137 2.01 -3.70 10.72
C VAL A 137 1.51 -4.83 9.83
N TRP A 138 2.39 -5.72 9.39
CA TRP A 138 2.01 -6.83 8.52
C TRP A 138 1.03 -7.78 9.20
N THR A 139 1.24 -8.09 10.48
CA THR A 139 0.33 -8.94 11.26
C THR A 139 -1.07 -8.32 11.36
N ASP A 140 -1.14 -7.03 11.66
CA ASP A 140 -2.38 -6.30 11.83
C ASP A 140 -3.13 -6.16 10.49
N ARG A 141 -2.46 -5.69 9.43
CA ARG A 141 -3.05 -5.59 8.09
C ARG A 141 -3.52 -6.94 7.56
N TYR A 142 -2.71 -8.00 7.72
CA TYR A 142 -3.08 -9.33 7.25
C TYR A 142 -4.38 -9.83 7.91
N ARG A 143 -4.51 -9.65 9.23
CA ARG A 143 -5.72 -10.03 9.98
C ARG A 143 -6.95 -9.25 9.51
N GLU A 144 -6.83 -7.93 9.41
CA GLU A 144 -7.96 -7.09 9.00
C GLU A 144 -8.39 -7.36 7.55
N LEU A 145 -7.44 -7.48 6.62
CA LEU A 145 -7.74 -7.74 5.21
C LEU A 145 -8.32 -9.14 4.98
N THR A 146 -7.81 -10.15 5.68
CA THR A 146 -8.33 -11.53 5.58
C THR A 146 -9.74 -11.65 6.15
N ALA A 147 -10.09 -10.83 7.15
CA ALA A 147 -11.44 -10.79 7.71
C ALA A 147 -12.46 -10.11 6.78
N ARG A 148 -12.03 -9.39 5.73
CA ARG A 148 -12.95 -8.72 4.81
C ARG A 148 -13.68 -9.73 3.92
N ARG A 149 -15.00 -9.57 3.83
CA ARG A 149 -15.85 -10.41 2.99
C ARG A 149 -15.37 -10.37 1.53
N GLY A 150 -15.25 -11.54 0.93
CA GLY A 150 -14.87 -11.68 -0.48
C GLY A 150 -13.36 -11.72 -0.73
N ILE A 151 -12.52 -11.44 0.28
CA ILE A 151 -11.08 -11.66 0.19
C ILE A 151 -10.77 -13.14 0.40
N ARG A 152 -9.89 -13.68 -0.44
CA ARG A 152 -9.51 -15.10 -0.46
C ARG A 152 -8.01 -15.31 -0.24
N TYR A 153 -7.21 -14.28 -0.46
CA TYR A 153 -5.76 -14.33 -0.30
C TYR A 153 -5.20 -12.94 -0.03
N VAL A 154 -4.25 -12.83 0.90
CA VAL A 154 -3.53 -11.58 1.18
C VAL A 154 -2.06 -11.81 0.89
N PHE A 155 -1.49 -11.00 0.00
CA PHE A 155 -0.10 -11.08 -0.41
C PHE A 155 0.64 -9.81 0.02
N ILE A 156 1.62 -9.97 0.91
CA ILE A 156 2.52 -8.90 1.36
C ILE A 156 3.83 -9.08 0.61
N PHE A 157 4.32 -8.03 -0.04
CA PHE A 157 5.52 -8.10 -0.88
C PHE A 157 6.25 -6.75 -0.98
N GLU A 158 7.50 -6.79 -1.39
CA GLU A 158 8.33 -5.63 -1.72
C GLU A 158 8.90 -5.82 -3.13
N ASN A 159 8.87 -4.77 -3.93
CA ASN A 159 9.67 -4.69 -5.16
C ASN A 159 10.86 -3.77 -4.87
N ARG A 160 12.08 -4.18 -5.22
CA ARG A 160 13.29 -3.43 -4.91
C ARG A 160 14.28 -3.34 -6.07
N GLY A 161 14.63 -2.12 -6.47
CA GLY A 161 15.54 -1.81 -7.57
C GLY A 161 14.82 -1.33 -8.83
N GLU A 162 15.37 -0.32 -9.50
CA GLU A 162 14.81 0.24 -10.74
C GLU A 162 14.61 -0.85 -11.81
N GLN A 163 15.57 -1.78 -11.88
CA GLN A 163 15.60 -2.90 -12.82
C GLN A 163 14.42 -3.88 -12.64
N VAL A 164 13.71 -3.84 -11.51
CA VAL A 164 12.53 -4.69 -11.23
C VAL A 164 11.25 -3.85 -11.07
N GLY A 165 11.24 -2.61 -11.58
CA GLY A 165 10.03 -1.79 -11.65
C GLY A 165 9.72 -1.01 -10.38
N VAL A 166 10.73 -0.70 -9.55
CA VAL A 166 10.57 0.31 -8.49
C VAL A 166 10.40 1.69 -9.12
N THR A 167 9.29 2.34 -8.77
CA THR A 167 8.96 3.69 -9.23
C THR A 167 9.20 4.77 -8.16
N LEU A 168 9.59 4.37 -6.94
CA LEU A 168 9.78 5.23 -5.77
C LEU A 168 10.95 4.70 -4.92
N HIS A 169 11.97 5.51 -4.66
CA HIS A 169 13.16 5.09 -3.89
C HIS A 169 12.91 4.92 -2.39
N HIS A 170 11.90 5.62 -1.84
CA HIS A 170 11.55 5.59 -0.42
C HIS A 170 11.25 4.15 0.05
N PRO A 171 11.79 3.69 1.20
CA PRO A 171 11.56 2.33 1.70
C PRO A 171 10.08 1.99 1.89
N HIS A 172 9.56 1.08 1.06
CA HIS A 172 8.16 0.68 1.09
C HIS A 172 7.93 -0.74 0.57
N GLY A 173 6.82 -1.31 1.01
CA GLY A 173 6.24 -2.55 0.52
C GLY A 173 4.80 -2.33 0.09
N GLN A 174 4.12 -3.42 -0.27
CA GLN A 174 2.74 -3.42 -0.73
C GLN A 174 1.98 -4.61 -0.18
N ILE A 175 0.67 -4.46 -0.05
CA ILE A 175 -0.24 -5.54 0.32
C ILE A 175 -1.38 -5.62 -0.67
N TYR A 176 -1.52 -6.74 -1.36
CA TYR A 176 -2.65 -7.00 -2.25
C TYR A 176 -3.58 -8.04 -1.62
N ALA A 177 -4.82 -7.64 -1.36
CA ALA A 177 -5.88 -8.50 -0.89
C ALA A 177 -6.75 -8.91 -2.08
N TYR A 178 -6.60 -10.16 -2.52
CA TYR A 178 -7.23 -10.69 -3.71
C TYR A 178 -8.59 -11.33 -3.42
N PRO A 179 -9.57 -11.18 -4.32
CA PRO A 179 -10.85 -11.88 -4.23
C PRO A 179 -10.81 -13.32 -4.78
N PHE A 180 -9.62 -13.82 -5.09
CA PHE A 180 -9.33 -15.18 -5.55
C PHE A 180 -7.93 -15.59 -5.03
N VAL A 181 -7.59 -16.87 -5.11
CA VAL A 181 -6.22 -17.33 -4.80
C VAL A 181 -5.36 -17.16 -6.07
N PRO A 182 -4.27 -16.38 -6.04
CA PRO A 182 -3.41 -16.21 -7.21
C PRO A 182 -2.74 -17.52 -7.67
N PRO A 183 -2.27 -17.63 -8.93
CA PRO A 183 -1.83 -18.90 -9.52
C PRO A 183 -0.68 -19.60 -8.79
N VAL A 184 0.33 -18.83 -8.32
CA VAL A 184 1.49 -19.39 -7.62
C VAL A 184 1.08 -19.99 -6.26
N PRO A 185 0.41 -19.25 -5.34
CA PRO A 185 -0.12 -19.83 -4.10
C PRO A 185 -1.11 -20.98 -4.33
N ALA A 186 -1.95 -20.92 -5.37
CA ALA A 186 -2.85 -22.02 -5.70
C ALA A 186 -2.10 -23.32 -6.04
N THR A 187 -0.93 -23.20 -6.68
CA THR A 187 -0.05 -24.33 -6.99
C THR A 187 0.64 -24.85 -5.72
N GLU A 188 1.09 -23.97 -4.84
CA GLU A 188 1.73 -24.34 -3.56
C GLU A 188 0.77 -25.11 -2.64
N LEU A 189 -0.50 -24.71 -2.57
CA LEU A 189 -1.54 -25.37 -1.78
C LEU A 189 -2.01 -26.71 -2.34
N GLY A 190 -1.74 -26.98 -3.62
CA GLY A 190 -2.11 -28.23 -4.30
C GLY A 190 -1.07 -29.34 -4.16
N ARG A 191 0.05 -29.06 -3.48
CA ARG A 191 1.10 -30.04 -3.13
C ARG A 191 0.84 -30.64 -1.75
#